data_AF-A0A7S0YUT2-F1
#
_entry.id   AF-A0A7S0YUT2-F1
#
_cell.length_a   1.000
_cell.length_b   1.000
_cell.length_c   1.000
_cell.angle_alpha   90.00
_cell.angle_beta   90.00
_cell.angle_gamma   90.00
#
_symmetry.space_group_name_H-M   'P 1'
#
loop_
_entity.id
_entity.type
_entity.pdbx_description
1 polymer ?
#
loop_
_entity_poly.entity_id
_entity_poly.type
_entity_poly.pdbx_seq_one_letter_code
_entity_poly.pdbx_strand_id
1 'polypeptide(L)'
;GGVGGAVWTEDKGGSDAAPAEEGMNLRSAFEERGIPVPDAFLCPISMEVMSDPVILTDGHVYERKTIERWLLSHDTSPKTNQVVATDQLIPCHALRTVIQDFVETHRHLICEVQDADQIAEVRK
;
A
#
# COMPACT_ATOMS: atom_id res chain seq x y z
N GLY A 1 0.87 -33.15 -54.10
CA GLY A 1 1.31 -32.67 -52.79
C GLY A 1 0.28 -31.72 -52.27
N GLY A 2 -0.46 -32.11 -51.24
CA GLY A 2 -1.46 -31.26 -50.61
C GLY A 2 -1.16 -31.14 -49.12
N VAL A 3 -1.09 -29.91 -48.65
CA VAL A 3 -1.49 -29.34 -47.35
C VAL A 3 -1.30 -27.81 -47.55
N GLY A 4 -2.27 -26.90 -47.43
CA GLY A 4 -3.44 -26.89 -46.56
C GLY A 4 -3.01 -26.49 -45.16
N GLY A 5 -3.17 -25.22 -44.77
CA GLY A 5 -2.89 -24.79 -43.40
C GLY A 5 -3.04 -23.29 -43.19
N ALA A 6 -4.14 -22.91 -42.56
CA ALA A 6 -4.61 -21.56 -42.35
C ALA A 6 -3.81 -20.74 -41.31
N VAL A 7 -4.00 -19.44 -41.46
CA VAL A 7 -3.81 -18.33 -40.51
C VAL A 7 -4.08 -18.72 -39.05
N TRP A 8 -3.22 -18.23 -38.15
CA TRP A 8 -3.59 -17.84 -36.79
C TRP A 8 -3.05 -16.44 -36.51
N THR A 9 -3.97 -15.54 -36.19
CA THR A 9 -3.73 -14.25 -35.54
C THR A 9 -3.83 -14.47 -34.04
N GLU A 10 -2.82 -14.09 -33.28
CA GLU A 10 -2.91 -14.03 -31.82
C GLU A 10 -2.85 -12.57 -31.37
N ASP A 11 -4.04 -12.07 -31.05
CA ASP A 11 -4.33 -10.91 -30.22
C ASP A 11 -3.35 -10.76 -29.06
N LYS A 12 -2.57 -9.68 -29.08
CA LYS A 12 -1.95 -9.13 -27.87
C LYS A 12 -2.87 -8.02 -27.34
N GLY A 13 -3.74 -8.35 -26.41
CA GLY A 13 -4.62 -7.37 -25.79
C GLY A 13 -5.45 -8.00 -24.69
N GLY A 14 -4.89 -8.08 -23.49
CA GLY A 14 -5.59 -8.64 -22.34
C GLY A 14 -4.64 -9.00 -21.20
N SER A 15 -3.98 -8.00 -20.61
CA SER A 15 -3.71 -8.11 -19.18
C SER A 15 -4.80 -7.30 -18.49
N ASP A 16 -5.93 -7.96 -18.27
CA ASP A 16 -6.86 -7.55 -17.24
C ASP A 16 -6.06 -7.51 -15.93
N ALA A 17 -5.60 -6.31 -15.59
CA ALA A 17 -5.08 -6.03 -14.27
C ALA A 17 -6.25 -6.29 -13.34
N ALA A 18 -6.16 -7.38 -12.58
CA ALA A 18 -7.12 -7.72 -11.54
C ALA A 18 -7.41 -6.47 -10.71
N PRO A 19 -8.69 -6.16 -10.40
CA PRO A 19 -9.00 -5.03 -9.54
C PRO A 19 -8.25 -5.24 -8.24
N ALA A 20 -7.33 -4.31 -7.93
CA ALA A 20 -6.70 -4.26 -6.64
C ALA A 20 -7.82 -4.24 -5.60
N GLU A 21 -7.74 -5.13 -4.64
CA GLU A 21 -8.69 -5.21 -3.55
C GLU A 21 -8.72 -3.82 -2.90
N GLU A 22 -9.81 -3.08 -3.12
CA GLU A 22 -9.93 -1.65 -2.83
C GLU A 22 -10.05 -1.46 -1.31
N GLY A 23 -8.95 -1.70 -0.62
CA GLY A 23 -8.76 -1.36 0.78
C GLY A 23 -8.73 0.17 0.91
N MET A 24 -9.22 0.67 2.03
CA MET A 24 -9.22 2.08 2.34
C MET A 24 -7.80 2.66 2.27
N ASN A 25 -7.56 3.65 1.39
CA ASN A 25 -6.30 4.37 1.36
C ASN A 25 -6.22 5.30 2.59
N LEU A 26 -5.42 4.90 3.58
CA LEU A 26 -5.30 5.63 4.84
C LEU A 26 -4.74 7.05 4.66
N ARG A 27 -3.85 7.26 3.68
CA ARG A 27 -3.28 8.59 3.43
C ARG A 27 -4.37 9.58 3.04
N SER A 28 -5.15 9.26 2.02
CA SER A 28 -6.26 10.10 1.56
C SER A 28 -7.30 10.30 2.67
N ALA A 29 -7.63 9.24 3.41
CA ALA A 29 -8.57 9.31 4.51
C ALA A 29 -8.14 10.31 5.60
N PHE A 30 -6.85 10.37 5.93
CA PHE A 30 -6.33 11.37 6.87
C PHE A 30 -6.34 12.78 6.28
N GLU A 31 -5.88 12.94 5.04
CA GLU A 31 -5.81 14.24 4.36
C GLU A 31 -7.20 14.89 4.22
N GLU A 32 -8.23 14.11 3.86
CA GLU A 32 -9.63 14.57 3.77
C GLU A 32 -10.22 15.05 5.11
N ARG A 33 -9.69 14.53 6.22
CA ARG A 33 -10.05 14.96 7.58
C ARG A 33 -9.14 16.07 8.11
N GLY A 34 -8.22 16.58 7.28
CA GLY A 34 -7.26 17.62 7.66
C GLY A 34 -6.20 17.14 8.64
N ILE A 35 -5.96 15.83 8.71
CA ILE A 35 -4.96 15.22 9.59
C ILE A 35 -3.66 15.04 8.78
N PRO A 36 -2.58 15.78 9.08
CA PRO A 36 -1.33 15.65 8.35
C PRO A 36 -0.66 14.30 8.66
N VAL A 37 -0.42 13.50 7.63
CA VAL A 37 0.32 12.24 7.75
C VAL A 37 1.82 12.52 7.72
N PRO A 38 2.59 12.08 8.74
CA PRO A 38 4.04 12.20 8.70
C PRO A 38 4.66 11.44 7.52
N ASP A 39 5.60 12.06 6.80
CA ASP A 39 6.32 11.43 5.68
C ASP A 39 7.01 10.12 6.07
N ALA A 40 7.43 10.00 7.34
CA ALA A 40 8.05 8.78 7.88
C ALA A 40 7.11 7.56 7.87
N PHE A 41 5.79 7.76 7.75
CA PHE A 41 4.80 6.69 7.68
C PHE A 41 4.53 6.25 6.23
N LEU A 42 4.98 7.04 5.26
CA LEU A 42 4.72 6.80 3.84
C LEU A 42 5.78 5.89 3.23
N CYS A 43 5.33 4.91 2.46
CA CYS A 43 6.21 4.08 1.67
C CYS A 43 6.87 4.92 0.56
N PRO A 44 8.20 4.91 0.43
CA PRO A 44 8.94 5.54 -0.67
C PRO A 44 8.46 5.26 -2.10
N ILE A 45 7.86 4.09 -2.33
CA ILE A 45 7.49 3.61 -3.66
C ILE A 45 6.01 3.87 -3.94
N SER A 46 5.12 3.41 -3.05
CA SER A 46 3.66 3.57 -3.25
C SER A 46 3.15 4.93 -2.80
N MET A 47 3.90 5.67 -1.98
CA MET A 47 3.48 6.94 -1.38
C MET A 47 2.21 6.82 -0.51
N GLU A 48 1.95 5.62 0.02
CA GLU A 48 0.84 5.28 0.92
C GLU A 48 1.33 4.97 2.33
N VAL A 49 0.44 5.04 3.32
CA VAL A 49 0.76 4.67 4.71
C VAL A 49 1.16 3.20 4.78
N MET A 50 2.32 2.91 5.38
CA MET A 50 2.83 1.54 5.53
C MET A 50 2.03 0.76 6.57
N SER A 51 1.57 -0.43 6.19
CA SER A 51 0.93 -1.40 7.09
C SER A 51 1.93 -2.42 7.65
N ASP A 52 2.93 -2.77 6.83
CA ASP A 52 3.98 -3.74 7.15
C ASP A 52 5.35 -3.15 6.80
N PRO A 53 5.86 -2.19 7.60
CA PRO A 53 7.13 -1.54 7.33
C PRO A 53 8.29 -2.53 7.49
N VAL A 54 9.16 -2.58 6.47
CA VAL A 54 10.39 -3.38 6.42
C VAL A 54 11.58 -2.52 6.03
N ILE A 55 12.72 -2.82 6.62
CA ILE A 55 14.00 -2.15 6.38
C ILE A 55 14.79 -2.97 5.36
N LEU A 56 15.29 -2.29 4.32
CA LEU A 56 16.23 -2.85 3.36
C LEU A 56 17.68 -2.64 3.87
N THR A 57 18.65 -3.36 3.31
CA THR A 57 20.06 -3.30 3.73
C THR A 57 20.72 -1.92 3.63
N ASP A 58 20.14 -1.01 2.85
CA ASP A 58 20.57 0.39 2.73
C ASP A 58 20.03 1.30 3.86
N GLY A 59 19.24 0.74 4.79
CA GLY A 59 18.67 1.44 5.94
C GLY A 59 17.36 2.17 5.67
N HIS A 60 16.79 2.07 4.46
CA HIS A 60 15.49 2.69 4.15
C HIS A 60 14.33 1.74 4.46
N VAL A 61 13.18 2.33 4.79
CA VAL A 61 11.97 1.61 5.16
C VAL A 61 10.94 1.67 4.05
N TYR A 62 10.29 0.55 3.78
CA TYR A 62 9.31 0.38 2.71
C TYR A 62 8.11 -0.43 3.22
N GLU A 63 6.98 -0.33 2.51
CA GLU A 63 5.90 -1.33 2.63
C GLU A 63 6.38 -2.66 2.05
N ARG A 64 6.23 -3.75 2.81
CA ARG A 64 6.67 -5.10 2.46
C ARG A 64 6.23 -5.50 1.05
N LYS A 65 4.92 -5.45 0.78
CA LYS A 65 4.37 -5.93 -0.49
C LYS A 65 4.97 -5.17 -1.69
N THR A 66 5.25 -3.88 -1.50
CA THR A 66 5.75 -3.01 -2.55
C THR A 66 7.23 -3.24 -2.82
N ILE A 67 8.06 -3.37 -1.77
CA ILE A 67 9.49 -3.66 -1.95
C ILE A 67 9.73 -5.09 -2.43
N GLU A 68 8.96 -6.08 -1.95
CA GLU A 68 9.04 -7.46 -2.44
C GLU A 68 8.74 -7.51 -3.94
N ARG A 69 7.71 -6.80 -4.41
CA ARG A 69 7.40 -6.70 -5.84
C ARG A 69 8.51 -6.02 -6.64
N TRP A 70 9.10 -4.95 -6.11
CA TRP A 70 10.22 -4.26 -6.75
C TRP A 70 11.42 -5.20 -6.95
N LEU A 71 11.74 -5.99 -5.92
CA LEU A 71 12.88 -6.91 -5.92
C LEU A 71 12.68 -8.16 -6.82
N LEU A 72 11.49 -8.36 -7.39
CA LEU A 72 11.26 -9.38 -8.44
C LEU A 72 11.89 -8.99 -9.78
N SER A 73 12.08 -7.70 -10.04
CA SER A 73 12.58 -7.17 -11.32
C SER A 73 13.84 -6.30 -11.17
N HIS A 74 14.25 -5.98 -9.94
CA HIS A 74 15.40 -5.14 -9.65
C HIS A 74 16.23 -5.72 -8.50
N ASP A 75 17.53 -5.53 -8.54
CA ASP A 75 18.48 -5.87 -7.48
C ASP A 75 18.99 -4.61 -6.74
N THR A 76 18.26 -3.50 -6.85
CA THR A 76 18.66 -2.19 -6.31
C THR A 76 17.63 -1.61 -5.36
N SER A 77 18.08 -0.72 -4.47
CA SER A 77 17.19 0.10 -3.64
C SER A 77 16.47 1.15 -4.48
N PRO A 78 15.13 1.30 -4.37
CA PRO A 78 14.39 2.36 -5.04
C PRO A 78 14.79 3.79 -4.61
N LYS A 79 15.39 3.96 -3.41
CA LYS A 79 15.76 5.28 -2.89
C LYS A 79 17.18 5.68 -3.28
N THR A 80 18.11 4.73 -3.23
CA THR A 80 19.54 5.02 -3.38
C THR A 80 20.12 4.52 -4.69
N ASN A 81 19.39 3.68 -5.44
CA ASN A 81 19.87 2.94 -6.61
C ASN A 81 21.12 2.07 -6.32
N GLN A 82 21.40 1.78 -5.05
CA GLN A 82 22.49 0.89 -4.66
C GLN A 82 22.04 -0.56 -4.78
N VAL A 83 22.95 -1.45 -5.19
CA VAL A 83 22.69 -2.89 -5.25
C VAL A 83 22.45 -3.41 -3.82
N VAL A 84 21.39 -4.18 -3.64
CA VAL A 84 20.95 -4.72 -2.35
C VAL A 84 20.67 -6.21 -2.46
N ALA A 85 20.91 -6.94 -1.37
CA ALA A 85 20.55 -8.34 -1.28
C ALA A 85 19.01 -8.48 -1.16
N THR A 86 18.40 -9.24 -2.07
CA THR A 86 16.94 -9.37 -2.20
C THR A 86 16.29 -10.18 -1.06
N ASP A 87 17.08 -10.96 -0.32
CA ASP A 87 16.67 -11.81 0.79
C ASP A 87 16.71 -11.12 2.16
N GLN A 88 17.16 -9.87 2.24
CA GLN A 88 17.45 -9.17 3.49
C GLN A 88 16.42 -8.07 3.82
N LEU A 89 15.16 -8.46 3.99
CA LEU A 89 14.09 -7.57 4.49
C LEU A 89 13.89 -7.76 5.99
N ILE A 90 14.20 -6.72 6.77
CA ILE A 90 14.12 -6.76 8.23
C ILE A 90 12.82 -6.06 8.68
N PRO A 91 11.89 -6.74 9.39
CA PRO A 91 10.68 -6.08 9.90
C PRO A 91 11.00 -4.89 10.83
N CYS A 92 10.37 -3.74 10.59
CA CYS A 92 10.48 -2.57 11.46
C CYS A 92 9.31 -2.52 12.46
N HIS A 93 9.40 -3.31 13.55
CA HIS A 93 8.32 -3.38 14.54
C HIS A 93 8.04 -2.05 15.23
N ALA A 94 9.08 -1.27 15.55
CA ALA A 94 8.92 0.03 16.19
C ALA A 94 8.09 1.00 15.34
N LEU A 95 8.41 1.12 14.04
CA LEU A 95 7.64 1.98 13.14
C LEU A 95 6.21 1.46 12.96
N ARG A 96 6.02 0.15 12.86
CA ARG A 96 4.69 -0.46 12.77
C ARG A 96 3.81 -0.08 13.97
N THR A 97 4.34 -0.19 15.19
CA THR A 97 3.61 0.18 16.41
C THR A 97 3.23 1.67 16.37
N VAL A 98 4.18 2.55 16.02
CA VAL A 98 3.90 4.00 15.95
C VAL A 98 2.83 4.34 14.91
N ILE A 99 2.87 3.68 13.73
CA ILE A 99 1.83 3.87 12.71
C ILE A 99 0.47 3.35 13.20
N GLN A 100 0.44 2.19 13.84
CA GLN A 100 -0.80 1.61 14.39
C GLN A 100 -1.41 2.51 15.45
N ASP A 101 -0.61 3.04 16.38
CA ASP A 101 -1.07 3.96 17.42
C ASP A 101 -1.62 5.26 16.80
N PHE A 102 -0.98 5.75 15.74
CA PHE A 102 -1.47 6.91 15.00
C PHE A 102 -2.83 6.62 14.36
N VAL A 103 -2.99 5.48 13.69
CA VAL A 103 -4.27 5.09 13.08
C VAL A 103 -5.36 4.91 14.12
N GLU A 104 -5.06 4.25 15.24
CA GLU A 104 -6.04 4.01 16.31
C GLU A 104 -6.49 5.31 16.97
N THR A 105 -5.55 6.23 17.25
CA THR A 105 -5.86 7.55 17.83
C THR A 105 -6.86 8.34 16.98
N HIS A 106 -6.77 8.20 15.66
CA HIS A 106 -7.61 8.92 14.70
C HIS A 106 -8.74 8.07 14.13
N ARG A 107 -8.94 6.83 14.62
CA ARG A 107 -9.91 5.87 14.09
C ARG A 107 -11.33 6.43 14.00
N HIS A 108 -11.74 7.19 15.01
CA HIS A 108 -13.07 7.82 15.07
C HIS A 108 -13.26 8.98 14.09
N LEU A 109 -12.19 9.53 13.53
CA LEU A 109 -12.24 10.61 12.54
C LEU A 109 -12.28 10.05 11.11
N ILE A 110 -11.62 8.91 10.89
CA ILE A 110 -11.51 8.27 9.58
C ILE A 110 -12.60 7.21 9.34
N CYS A 111 -13.11 6.54 10.39
CA CYS A 111 -14.30 5.70 10.28
C CYS A 111 -15.54 6.56 10.49
N GLU A 112 -16.44 6.64 9.52
CA GLU A 112 -17.74 7.28 9.71
C GLU A 112 -18.49 6.58 10.86
N VAL A 113 -18.59 7.22 12.01
CA VAL A 113 -19.57 6.82 13.02
C VAL A 113 -20.91 7.40 12.57
N GLN A 114 -21.76 6.54 12.03
CA GLN A 114 -23.18 6.83 11.80
C GLN A 114 -23.90 6.95 13.16
N ASP A 115 -23.60 7.97 13.96
CA ASP A 115 -24.33 8.30 15.20
C ASP A 115 -25.11 9.62 15.04
N ALA A 116 -25.78 9.80 13.90
CA ALA A 116 -26.71 10.92 13.70
C ALA A 116 -28.17 10.60 14.10
N ASP A 117 -28.51 9.36 14.44
CA ASP A 117 -29.92 8.95 14.60
C ASP A 117 -30.40 8.64 16.03
N GLN A 118 -29.67 9.00 17.10
CA GLN A 118 -30.15 8.72 18.48
C GLN A 118 -30.20 9.91 19.47
N ILE A 119 -30.56 11.11 19.00
CA ILE A 119 -31.04 12.17 19.92
C ILE A 119 -32.37 12.77 19.44
N ALA A 120 -33.38 11.91 19.30
CA ALA A 120 -34.76 12.36 19.10
C ALA A 120 -35.76 11.53 19.90
N GLU A 121 -35.43 11.09 21.13
CA GLU A 121 -36.46 10.51 22.01
C GLU A 121 -36.18 10.69 23.51
N VAL A 122 -35.89 11.92 23.95
CA VAL A 122 -36.04 12.33 25.36
C VAL A 122 -36.71 13.69 25.43
N ARG A 123 -37.93 13.77 24.91
CA ARG A 123 -38.94 14.75 25.33
C ARG A 123 -40.30 14.06 25.31
N LYS A 124 -40.53 13.28 26.38
CA LYS A 124 -41.88 13.04 26.89
C LYS A 124 -42.37 14.30 27.58
#